data_AF-A0A0S9S7G7-F1
#
_entry.id   AF-A0A0S9S7G7-F1
#
_cell.length_a   1.000
_cell.length_b   1.000
_cell.length_c   1.000
_cell.angle_alpha   90.00
_cell.angle_beta   90.00
_cell.angle_gamma   90.00
#
_symmetry.space_group_name_H-M   'P 1'
#
loop_
_entity.id
_entity.type
_entity.pdbx_description
1 polymer ?
#
loop_
_entity_poly.entity_id
_entity_poly.type
_entity_poly.pdbx_seq_one_letter_code
_entity_poly.pdbx_strand_id
1 'polypeptide(L)'
;MREVTCCRCGRVSVAITAAEAQAHVAEVNAWRATLPADRRDRHYPHPASVDSYGCPGCGSWGPYRPALPGDAPDSVTISRVIWDSA
;
A
#
# COMPACT_ATOMS: atom_id res chain seq x y z
N MET A 1 -0.52 12.84 -5.94
CA MET A 1 -1.03 11.56 -5.43
C MET A 1 -2.25 11.21 -6.26
N ARG A 2 -2.28 10.03 -6.92
CA ARG A 2 -3.36 9.65 -7.85
C ARG A 2 -4.22 8.57 -7.20
N GLU A 3 -5.52 8.80 -7.08
CA GLU A 3 -6.45 7.81 -6.56
C GLU A 3 -6.86 6.82 -7.66
N VAL A 4 -6.99 5.56 -7.27
CA VAL A 4 -7.32 4.46 -8.16
C VAL A 4 -8.32 3.52 -7.54
N THR A 5 -9.14 2.93 -8.39
CA THR A 5 -10.17 1.97 -7.99
C THR A 5 -9.81 0.60 -8.53
N CYS A 6 -9.75 -0.40 -7.66
CA CYS A 6 -9.54 -1.79 -8.05
C CYS A 6 -10.71 -2.27 -8.90
N CYS A 7 -10.44 -2.69 -10.14
CA CYS A 7 -11.50 -3.16 -11.05
C CYS A 7 -12.15 -4.47 -10.59
N ARG A 8 -11.54 -5.18 -9.64
CA ARG A 8 -12.05 -6.46 -9.13
C ARG A 8 -13.00 -6.31 -7.94
N CYS A 9 -12.75 -5.38 -7.03
CA CYS A 9 -13.52 -5.26 -5.78
C CYS A 9 -14.01 -3.85 -5.47
N GLY A 10 -13.76 -2.87 -6.36
CA GLY A 10 -14.22 -1.49 -6.19
C GLY A 10 -13.49 -0.70 -5.10
N ARG A 11 -12.47 -1.28 -4.45
CA ARG A 11 -11.76 -0.58 -3.38
C ARG A 11 -10.88 0.53 -3.95
N VAL A 12 -11.03 1.73 -3.37
CA VAL A 12 -10.19 2.89 -3.69
C VAL A 12 -8.89 2.84 -2.90
N SER A 13 -7.81 3.24 -3.55
CA SER A 13 -6.45 3.26 -3.03
C SER A 13 -5.65 4.40 -3.66
N VAL A 14 -4.51 4.73 -3.09
CA VAL A 14 -3.54 5.65 -3.69
C VAL A 14 -2.55 4.85 -4.53
N ALA A 15 -2.40 5.22 -5.79
CA ALA A 15 -1.34 4.69 -6.62
C ALA A 15 0.02 5.29 -6.24
N ILE A 16 1.01 4.41 -6.12
CA ILE A 16 2.43 4.72 -6.07
C ILE A 16 3.18 3.84 -7.07
N THR A 17 4.40 4.23 -7.40
CA THR A 17 5.31 3.44 -8.24
C THR A 17 5.96 2.30 -7.46
N ALA A 18 6.46 1.29 -8.17
CA ALA A 18 7.28 0.24 -7.57
C ALA A 18 8.53 0.80 -6.85
N ALA A 19 9.16 1.84 -7.41
CA ALA A 19 10.33 2.49 -6.81
C ALA A 19 9.99 3.19 -5.49
N GLU A 20 8.87 3.90 -5.42
CA GLU A 20 8.38 4.52 -4.17
C GLU A 20 8.05 3.46 -3.11
N ALA A 21 7.43 2.35 -3.51
CA ALA A 21 7.12 1.25 -2.60
C ALA A 21 8.41 0.63 -2.03
N GLN A 22 9.43 0.41 -2.87
CA GLN A 22 10.74 -0.10 -2.46
C GLN A 22 11.45 0.86 -1.50
N ALA A 23 11.45 2.16 -1.81
CA ALA A 23 12.05 3.18 -0.96
C ALA A 23 11.38 3.22 0.42
N HIS A 24 10.04 3.19 0.46
CA HIS A 24 9.29 3.19 1.72
C HIS A 24 9.51 1.89 2.52
N VAL A 25 9.58 0.73 1.86
CA VAL A 25 9.93 -0.54 2.54
C VAL A 25 11.33 -0.47 3.16
N ALA A 26 12.31 0.08 2.44
CA ALA A 26 13.66 0.24 2.94
C ALA A 26 13.69 1.18 4.17
N GLU A 27 13.00 2.32 4.10
CA GLU A 27 12.87 3.27 5.21
C GLU A 27 12.22 2.63 6.44
N VAL A 28 11.09 1.94 6.26
CA VAL A 28 10.38 1.27 7.35
C VAL A 28 11.25 0.19 8.00
N ASN A 29 11.95 -0.62 7.19
CA ASN A 29 12.83 -1.66 7.72
C ASN A 29 14.04 -1.06 8.45
N ALA A 30 14.63 0.03 7.93
CA ALA A 30 15.70 0.76 8.61
C ALA A 30 15.23 1.32 9.95
N TRP A 31 14.05 1.95 10.00
CA TRP A 31 13.45 2.42 11.24
C TRP A 31 13.18 1.26 12.22
N ARG A 32 12.61 0.15 11.77
CA ARG A 32 12.37 -1.04 12.61
C ARG A 32 13.66 -1.62 13.19
N ALA A 33 14.79 -1.51 12.48
CA ALA A 33 16.08 -1.95 12.98
C ALA A 33 16.61 -1.08 14.14
N THR A 34 16.10 0.14 14.30
CA THR A 34 16.43 1.03 15.44
C THR A 34 15.61 0.72 16.70
N LEU A 35 14.56 -0.09 16.60
CA LEU A 35 13.70 -0.43 17.73
C LEU A 35 14.37 -1.46 18.65
N PRO A 36 14.10 -1.40 19.97
CA PRO A 36 14.42 -2.49 20.88
C PRO A 36 13.87 -3.83 20.39
N ALA A 37 14.64 -4.91 20.57
CA ALA A 37 14.32 -6.23 20.03
C ALA A 37 12.95 -6.75 20.50
N ASP A 38 12.59 -6.52 21.76
CA ASP A 38 11.30 -6.90 22.32
C ASP A 38 10.12 -6.23 21.59
N ARG A 39 10.23 -4.94 21.26
CA ARG A 39 9.21 -4.21 20.49
C ARG A 39 9.19 -4.62 19.04
N ARG A 40 10.36 -4.77 18.42
CA ARG A 40 10.50 -5.17 17.02
C ARG A 40 9.88 -6.54 16.81
N ASP A 41 10.24 -7.53 17.63
CA ASP A 41 9.83 -8.91 17.44
C ASP A 41 8.35 -9.12 17.82
N ARG A 42 7.82 -8.33 18.76
CA ARG A 42 6.39 -8.37 19.14
C ARG A 42 5.46 -7.75 18.08
N HIS A 43 5.82 -6.60 17.52
CA HIS A 43 4.92 -5.83 16.64
C HIS A 43 5.24 -5.96 15.16
N TYR A 44 6.49 -6.30 14.83
CA TYR A 44 7.01 -6.39 13.46
C TYR A 44 7.86 -7.67 13.30
N PRO A 45 7.30 -8.86 13.55
CA PRO A 45 8.02 -10.14 13.52
C PRO A 45 8.61 -10.47 12.14
N HIS A 46 8.12 -9.81 11.09
CA HIS A 46 8.60 -9.97 9.73
C HIS A 46 9.02 -8.61 9.16
N PRO A 47 10.07 -8.57 8.31
CA PRO A 47 10.40 -7.39 7.52
C PRO A 47 9.19 -6.91 6.71
N ALA A 48 9.07 -5.60 6.52
CA ALA A 48 8.16 -5.06 5.53
C ALA A 48 8.57 -5.58 4.13
N SER A 49 7.58 -5.89 3.30
CA SER A 49 7.76 -6.34 1.92
C SER A 49 6.93 -5.46 0.99
N VAL A 50 7.34 -5.36 -0.28
CA VAL A 50 6.53 -4.74 -1.33
C VAL A 50 5.23 -5.52 -1.59
N ASP A 51 5.15 -6.77 -1.16
CA ASP A 51 3.95 -7.60 -1.33
C ASP A 51 2.71 -7.04 -0.62
N SER A 52 2.91 -6.20 0.40
CA SER A 52 1.81 -5.54 1.11
C SER A 52 1.12 -4.43 0.30
N TYR A 53 1.61 -4.09 -0.89
CA TYR A 53 1.05 -3.04 -1.76
C TYR A 53 0.11 -3.58 -2.84
N GLY A 54 -0.35 -4.83 -2.71
CA GLY A 54 -1.54 -5.32 -3.41
C GLY A 54 -2.82 -4.68 -2.86
N CYS A 55 -3.94 -4.90 -3.53
CA CYS A 55 -5.23 -4.39 -3.10
C CYS A 55 -5.59 -4.96 -1.72
N PRO A 56 -5.82 -4.12 -0.68
CA PRO A 56 -6.14 -4.61 0.66
C PRO A 56 -7.55 -5.23 0.76
N GLY A 57 -8.39 -5.06 -0.26
CA GLY A 57 -9.73 -5.64 -0.31
C GLY A 57 -9.70 -7.08 -0.81
N CYS A 58 -9.08 -7.33 -1.96
CA CYS A 58 -9.13 -8.65 -2.64
C CYS A 58 -7.77 -9.35 -2.74
N GLY A 59 -6.70 -8.77 -2.19
CA GLY A 59 -5.34 -9.31 -2.25
C GLY A 59 -4.71 -9.33 -3.65
N SER A 60 -5.41 -8.87 -4.69
CA SER A 60 -4.92 -8.87 -6.07
C SER A 60 -4.06 -7.64 -6.34
N TRP A 61 -3.13 -7.72 -7.29
CA TRP A 61 -2.26 -6.61 -7.70
C TRP A 61 -2.90 -5.66 -8.72
N GLY A 62 -4.21 -5.76 -8.95
CA GLY A 62 -4.93 -5.04 -10.00
C GLY A 62 -5.80 -5.99 -10.85
N PRO A 63 -6.28 -5.54 -12.03
CA PRO A 63 -6.01 -4.23 -12.63
C PRO A 63 -6.71 -3.09 -11.87
N TYR A 64 -6.15 -1.88 -12.00
CA TYR A 64 -6.71 -0.64 -11.45
C TYR A 64 -7.09 0.33 -12.57
N ARG A 65 -8.02 1.23 -12.27
CA ARG A 65 -8.39 2.40 -13.09
C ARG A 65 -8.28 3.67 -12.25
N PRO A 66 -8.24 4.88 -12.86
CA PRO A 66 -8.41 6.13 -12.10
C PRO A 66 -9.72 6.09 -11.30
N ALA A 67 -9.68 6.61 -10.07
CA ALA A 67 -10.88 6.77 -9.26
C ALA A 67 -11.79 7.86 -9.86
N LEU A 68 -13.09 7.69 -9.64
CA LEU A 68 -14.14 8.63 -10.04
C LEU A 68 -14.84 9.19 -8.79
N PRO A 69 -15.47 10.38 -8.88
CA PRO A 69 -16.32 10.89 -7.80
C PRO A 69 -17.36 9.84 -7.38
N GLY A 70 -17.41 9.53 -6.09
CA GLY A 70 -18.34 8.55 -5.52
C GLY A 70 -17.81 7.11 -5.43
N ASP A 71 -16.60 6.81 -5.95
CA ASP A 71 -15.98 5.48 -5.75
C ASP A 71 -15.65 5.19 -4.28
N ALA A 72 -15.36 6.25 -3.50
CA ALA A 72 -15.14 6.19 -2.07
C ALA A 72 -16.02 7.21 -1.34
N PRO A 73 -16.53 6.88 -0.13
CA PRO A 73 -17.11 7.87 0.76
C PRO A 73 -16.09 8.93 1.16
N ASP A 74 -16.56 10.12 1.52
CA ASP A 74 -15.69 11.18 1.99
C ASP A 74 -14.94 10.78 3.27
N SER A 75 -13.69 11.27 3.39
CA SER A 75 -12.84 11.11 4.58
C SER A 75 -12.42 9.67 4.93
N VAL A 76 -12.57 8.70 4.03
CA VAL A 76 -12.03 7.36 4.25
C VAL A 76 -10.51 7.35 4.15
N THR A 77 -9.86 6.57 5.01
CA THR A 77 -8.41 6.31 4.87
C THR A 77 -8.20 5.27 3.79
N ILE A 78 -7.42 5.63 2.77
CA ILE A 78 -7.09 4.76 1.64
C ILE A 78 -5.65 4.26 1.72
N SER A 79 -5.45 2.98 1.38
CA SER A 79 -4.13 2.35 1.39
C SER A 79 -3.34 2.69 0.12
N ARG A 80 -2.02 2.56 0.17
CA ARG A 80 -1.16 2.67 -1.02
C ARG A 80 -1.12 1.34 -1.76
N VAL A 81 -1.17 1.39 -3.08
CA VAL A 81 -1.01 0.23 -3.97
C VAL A 81 -0.01 0.55 -5.07
N ILE A 82 0.74 -0.47 -5.51
CA ILE A 82 1.61 -0.32 -6.68
C ILE A 82 0.73 -0.30 -7.93
N TRP A 83 0.84 0.77 -8.72
CA TRP A 83 0.23 0.87 -10.03
C TRP A 83 1.07 1.77 -10.93
N ASP A 84 1.94 1.14 -11.72
CA ASP A 84 2.88 1.81 -12.63
C ASP A 84 2.25 2.15 -13.99
N SER A 85 0.93 2.24 -14.09
CA SER A 85 0.29 2.46 -15.40
C SER A 85 0.78 3.77 -16.02
N ALA A 86 1.51 3.55 -17.12
CA ALA A 86 1.91 4.44 -18.21
C ALA A 86 1.07 5.70 -18.41
#